data_AF-A0AAV6GZM7-F1
#
_entry.id   AF-A0AAV6GZM7-F1
#
_cell.length_a   1.000
_cell.length_b   1.000
_cell.length_c   1.000
_cell.angle_alpha   90.00
_cell.angle_beta   90.00
_cell.angle_gamma   90.00
#
_symmetry.space_group_name_H-M   'P 1'
#
loop_
_entity.id
_entity.type
_entity.pdbx_description
1 polymer ?
#
loop_
_entity_poly.entity_id
_entity_poly.type
_entity_poly.pdbx_seq_one_letter_code
_entity_poly.pdbx_strand_id
1 'polypeptide(L)'
;MSGEVCPHAHAVAAETHVADSDLSEQIKAATKEPHIRAENTELMRSYVRGQVSASQYKLLLCSLYEIYRALEEEMDKNASHAAVAPIYFPQELARLESLQSDLEHFYGQNWREKIIVPAATRRYAQRLREVGESHPEQLVAHAYTRYLGDLSGGQVLGRITQKSLGLKGGEGLSFFSFPGVTSPSLFKQLYRSRMNSVQLTPEQQEGVLQEAVRAFEFNIEVFNDIQEMLSITEPETDLRQRHTKPCSHTQLLHDNKMVSQTLQMSSPWLSAVPLIRMLLGVCVALAVGMGIYAF
;
A
#
# COMPACT_ATOMS: atom_id res chain seq x y z
N MET A 1 23.04 4.17 -44.08
CA MET A 1 21.71 3.53 -44.09
C MET A 1 21.40 3.13 -42.67
N SER A 2 20.82 4.03 -41.90
CA SER A 2 20.43 3.77 -40.51
C SER A 2 19.11 3.03 -40.55
N GLY A 3 19.13 1.74 -40.19
CA GLY A 3 17.95 0.89 -40.16
C GLY A 3 16.99 1.38 -39.08
N GLU A 4 15.81 1.81 -39.52
CA GLU A 4 14.69 2.15 -38.65
C GLU A 4 14.11 0.83 -38.11
N VAL A 5 14.49 0.47 -36.89
CA VAL A 5 13.94 -0.73 -36.23
C VAL A 5 12.49 -0.41 -35.84
N CYS A 6 11.56 -1.16 -36.43
CA CYS A 6 10.13 -0.94 -36.30
C CYS A 6 9.66 -1.14 -34.83
N PRO A 7 8.94 -0.19 -34.22
CA PRO A 7 8.47 -0.28 -32.83
C PRO A 7 7.67 -1.55 -32.53
N HIS A 8 6.97 -2.08 -33.53
CA HIS A 8 6.21 -3.32 -33.42
C HIS A 8 7.07 -4.56 -33.16
N ALA A 9 8.29 -4.64 -33.69
CA ALA A 9 9.14 -5.80 -33.49
C ALA A 9 9.62 -5.92 -32.03
N HIS A 10 9.85 -4.78 -31.36
CA HIS A 10 10.23 -4.74 -29.95
C HIS A 10 9.06 -5.08 -29.01
N ALA A 11 7.85 -4.62 -29.33
CA ALA A 11 6.65 -4.97 -28.56
C ALA A 11 6.34 -6.48 -28.65
N VAL A 12 6.40 -7.04 -29.85
CA VAL A 12 6.16 -8.49 -30.08
C VAL A 12 7.24 -9.36 -29.42
N ALA A 13 8.51 -8.94 -29.44
CA ALA A 13 9.60 -9.64 -28.77
C ALA A 13 9.50 -9.56 -27.23
N ALA A 14 9.01 -8.44 -26.69
CA ALA A 14 8.76 -8.28 -25.25
C ALA A 14 7.55 -9.10 -24.78
N GLU A 15 6.47 -9.16 -25.58
CA GLU A 15 5.29 -9.98 -25.30
C GLU A 15 5.61 -11.49 -25.34
N THR A 16 6.42 -11.93 -26.31
CA THR A 16 6.85 -13.35 -26.41
C THR A 16 7.80 -13.76 -25.27
N HIS A 17 8.70 -12.89 -24.82
CA HIS A 17 9.61 -13.21 -23.70
C HIS A 17 8.89 -13.30 -22.33
N VAL A 18 7.76 -12.62 -22.15
CA VAL A 18 6.95 -12.74 -20.91
C VAL A 18 6.12 -14.02 -20.94
N ALA A 19 5.59 -14.43 -22.10
CA ALA A 19 4.81 -15.66 -22.21
C ALA A 19 5.59 -16.93 -21.84
N ASP A 20 6.90 -16.95 -22.09
CA ASP A 20 7.80 -18.07 -21.75
C ASP A 20 8.45 -17.94 -20.36
N SER A 21 8.08 -16.93 -19.57
CA SER A 21 8.65 -16.69 -18.23
C SER A 21 7.89 -17.37 -17.10
N ASP A 22 8.49 -17.45 -15.92
CA ASP A 22 7.85 -17.99 -14.71
C ASP A 22 6.54 -17.26 -14.35
N LEU A 23 5.58 -17.98 -13.76
CA LEU A 23 4.28 -17.43 -13.33
C LEU A 23 4.44 -16.16 -12.46
N SER A 24 5.45 -16.10 -11.59
CA SER A 24 5.71 -14.92 -10.77
C SER A 24 6.09 -13.67 -11.56
N GLU A 25 6.86 -13.83 -12.63
CA GLU A 25 7.25 -12.71 -13.47
C GLU A 25 6.08 -12.29 -14.39
N GLN A 26 5.29 -13.25 -14.87
CA GLN A 26 4.06 -12.96 -15.61
C GLN A 26 3.04 -12.17 -14.78
N ILE A 27 2.76 -12.60 -13.53
CA ILE A 27 1.84 -11.85 -12.64
C ILE A 27 2.40 -10.45 -12.38
N LYS A 28 3.69 -10.32 -12.08
CA LYS A 28 4.35 -9.03 -11.85
C LYS A 28 4.26 -8.11 -13.07
N ALA A 29 4.41 -8.64 -14.28
CA ALA A 29 4.26 -7.89 -15.52
C ALA A 29 2.81 -7.44 -15.73
N ALA A 30 1.85 -8.37 -15.61
CA ALA A 30 0.42 -8.11 -15.78
C ALA A 30 -0.13 -7.10 -14.76
N THR A 31 0.38 -7.12 -13.53
CA THR A 31 -0.09 -6.27 -12.44
C THR A 31 0.64 -4.94 -12.33
N LYS A 32 1.62 -4.65 -13.20
CA LYS A 32 2.42 -3.42 -13.14
C LYS A 32 1.56 -2.14 -13.18
N GLU A 33 0.67 -2.02 -14.16
CA GLU A 33 -0.17 -0.82 -14.30
C GLU A 33 -1.24 -0.70 -13.19
N PRO A 34 -1.99 -1.76 -12.84
CA PRO A 34 -2.86 -1.73 -11.66
C PRO A 34 -2.13 -1.38 -10.36
N HIS A 35 -0.91 -1.88 -10.15
CA HIS A 35 -0.09 -1.54 -8.99
C HIS A 35 0.21 -0.03 -8.93
N ILE A 36 0.64 0.57 -10.03
CA ILE A 36 0.89 2.02 -10.12
C ILE A 36 -0.39 2.80 -9.81
N ARG A 37 -1.56 2.36 -10.30
CA ARG A 37 -2.85 3.00 -9.97
C ARG A 37 -3.18 2.90 -8.49
N ALA A 38 -2.99 1.73 -7.88
CA ALA A 38 -3.23 1.51 -6.45
C ALA A 38 -2.39 2.44 -5.57
N GLU A 39 -1.11 2.60 -5.87
CA GLU A 39 -0.21 3.53 -5.17
C GLU A 39 -0.62 5.01 -5.33
N ASN A 40 -1.38 5.33 -6.37
CA ASN A 40 -1.85 6.68 -6.68
C ASN A 40 -3.26 6.99 -6.16
N THR A 41 -3.89 6.07 -5.43
CA THR A 41 -5.17 6.35 -4.73
C THR A 41 -4.96 7.41 -3.64
N GLU A 42 -6.02 8.16 -3.30
CA GLU A 42 -5.89 9.26 -2.32
C GLU A 42 -5.48 8.74 -0.92
N LEU A 43 -6.00 7.57 -0.52
CA LEU A 43 -5.58 6.92 0.73
C LEU A 43 -4.07 6.65 0.74
N MET A 44 -3.53 6.06 -0.34
CA MET A 44 -2.09 5.78 -0.45
C MET A 44 -1.25 7.06 -0.56
N ARG A 45 -1.74 8.11 -1.22
CA ARG A 45 -1.08 9.43 -1.21
C ARG A 45 -1.04 10.05 0.17
N SER A 46 -2.07 9.88 1.00
CA SER A 46 -2.05 10.30 2.41
C SER A 46 -1.00 9.53 3.21
N TYR A 47 -0.84 8.23 2.96
CA TYR A 47 0.29 7.47 3.52
C TYR A 47 1.64 8.04 3.10
N VAL A 48 1.89 8.22 1.80
CA VAL A 48 3.18 8.74 1.31
C VAL A 48 3.50 10.12 1.88
N ARG A 49 2.50 10.98 2.10
CA ARG A 49 2.64 12.29 2.76
C ARG A 49 2.80 12.22 4.28
N GLY A 50 2.63 11.05 4.89
CA GLY A 50 2.63 10.89 6.35
C GLY A 50 1.40 11.51 7.02
N GLN A 51 0.30 11.65 6.29
CA GLN A 51 -0.93 12.33 6.69
C GLN A 51 -2.12 11.36 6.84
N VAL A 52 -1.84 10.06 7.05
CA VAL A 52 -2.92 9.10 7.33
C VAL A 52 -3.58 9.42 8.67
N SER A 53 -4.90 9.53 8.68
CA SER A 53 -5.69 9.78 9.88
C SER A 53 -6.05 8.47 10.62
N ALA A 54 -6.39 8.59 11.90
CA ALA A 54 -6.86 7.43 12.67
C ALA A 54 -8.13 6.81 12.06
N SER A 55 -9.05 7.65 11.55
CA SER A 55 -10.28 7.19 10.90
C SER A 55 -9.99 6.41 9.62
N GLN A 56 -9.06 6.89 8.78
CA GLN A 56 -8.60 6.17 7.59
C GLN A 56 -8.02 4.81 7.94
N TYR A 57 -7.11 4.78 8.92
CA TYR A 57 -6.46 3.54 9.29
C TYR A 57 -7.43 2.53 9.93
N LYS A 58 -8.35 2.98 10.77
CA LYS A 58 -9.37 2.12 11.38
C LYS A 58 -10.30 1.49 10.33
N LEU A 59 -10.76 2.26 9.34
CA LEU A 59 -11.56 1.71 8.22
C LEU A 59 -10.76 0.77 7.33
N LEU A 60 -9.46 1.04 7.13
CA LEU A 60 -8.57 0.12 6.45
C LEU A 60 -8.47 -1.20 7.22
N LEU A 61 -8.25 -1.18 8.54
CA LEU A 61 -8.21 -2.39 9.38
C LEU A 61 -9.53 -3.18 9.32
N CYS A 62 -10.67 -2.50 9.38
CA CYS A 62 -11.98 -3.16 9.23
C CYS A 62 -12.08 -3.87 7.88
N SER A 63 -11.61 -3.20 6.82
CA SER A 63 -11.63 -3.75 5.46
C SER A 63 -10.68 -4.95 5.31
N LEU A 64 -9.46 -4.82 5.81
CA LEU A 64 -8.47 -5.88 5.79
C LEU A 64 -8.97 -7.10 6.58
N TYR A 65 -9.54 -6.93 7.76
CA TYR A 65 -10.10 -8.06 8.53
C TYR A 65 -11.10 -8.88 7.71
N GLU A 66 -12.04 -8.23 7.03
CA GLU A 66 -13.03 -8.94 6.22
C GLU A 66 -12.44 -9.61 4.98
N ILE A 67 -11.46 -8.97 4.33
CA ILE A 67 -10.76 -9.52 3.16
C ILE A 67 -9.91 -10.72 3.56
N TYR A 68 -9.07 -10.60 4.59
CA TYR A 68 -8.23 -11.71 5.06
C TYR A 68 -9.07 -12.83 5.67
N ARG A 69 -10.22 -12.52 6.28
CA ARG A 69 -11.15 -13.56 6.72
C ARG A 69 -11.61 -14.43 5.56
N ALA A 70 -12.08 -13.82 4.48
CA ALA A 70 -12.49 -14.57 3.29
C ALA A 70 -11.30 -15.28 2.62
N LEU A 71 -10.17 -14.60 2.47
CA LEU A 71 -8.97 -15.19 1.84
C LEU A 71 -8.48 -16.41 2.63
N GLU A 72 -8.28 -16.28 3.94
CA GLU A 72 -7.75 -17.35 4.79
C GLU A 72 -8.74 -18.51 4.93
N GLU A 73 -10.06 -18.23 5.04
CA GLU A 73 -11.09 -19.28 4.98
C GLU A 73 -11.01 -20.11 3.69
N GLU A 74 -10.84 -19.46 2.53
CA GLU A 74 -10.76 -20.17 1.25
C GLU A 74 -9.40 -20.85 1.01
N MET A 75 -8.31 -20.27 1.53
CA MET A 75 -6.98 -20.91 1.51
C MET A 75 -7.00 -22.18 2.37
N ASP A 76 -7.64 -22.15 3.54
CA ASP A 76 -7.76 -23.32 4.42
C ASP A 76 -8.61 -24.43 3.78
N LYS A 77 -9.78 -24.08 3.21
CA LYS A 77 -10.65 -25.03 2.51
C LYS A 77 -9.94 -25.71 1.33
N ASN A 78 -9.07 -24.97 0.64
CA ASN A 78 -8.36 -25.44 -0.54
C ASN A 78 -6.90 -25.83 -0.26
N ALA A 79 -6.51 -26.02 1.01
CA ALA A 79 -5.12 -26.27 1.39
C ALA A 79 -4.49 -27.51 0.72
N SER A 80 -5.31 -28.50 0.33
CA SER A 80 -4.87 -29.70 -0.40
C SER A 80 -4.98 -29.58 -1.93
N HIS A 81 -5.53 -28.49 -2.46
CA HIS A 81 -5.64 -28.28 -3.91
C HIS A 81 -4.24 -28.11 -4.52
N ALA A 82 -3.97 -28.74 -5.67
CA ALA A 82 -2.63 -28.81 -6.26
C ALA A 82 -2.00 -27.44 -6.53
N ALA A 83 -2.80 -26.42 -6.84
CA ALA A 83 -2.33 -25.06 -7.06
C ALA A 83 -2.13 -24.22 -5.77
N VAL A 84 -2.82 -24.59 -4.69
CA VAL A 84 -2.82 -23.81 -3.42
C VAL A 84 -1.80 -24.39 -2.44
N ALA A 85 -1.70 -25.72 -2.36
CA ALA A 85 -0.81 -26.41 -1.44
C ALA A 85 0.65 -25.90 -1.47
N PRO A 86 1.27 -25.58 -2.63
CA PRO A 86 2.64 -25.08 -2.66
C PRO A 86 2.84 -23.71 -1.99
N ILE A 87 1.79 -22.88 -1.95
CA ILE A 87 1.83 -21.51 -1.43
C ILE A 87 1.12 -21.35 -0.07
N TYR A 88 0.68 -22.44 0.53
CA TYR A 88 -0.05 -22.43 1.80
C TYR A 88 0.90 -22.36 3.00
N PHE A 89 1.10 -21.14 3.53
CA PHE A 89 1.99 -20.81 4.65
C PHE A 89 1.24 -20.11 5.80
N PRO A 90 0.29 -20.78 6.47
CA PRO A 90 -0.55 -20.12 7.47
C PRO A 90 0.24 -19.65 8.70
N GLN A 91 1.28 -20.38 9.13
CA GLN A 91 2.07 -19.99 10.30
C GLN A 91 2.87 -18.70 10.06
N GLU A 92 3.32 -18.47 8.84
CA GLU A 92 4.12 -17.30 8.48
C GLU A 92 3.27 -16.12 8.00
N LEU A 93 2.17 -16.38 7.29
CA LEU A 93 1.43 -15.36 6.55
C LEU A 93 0.04 -15.03 7.10
N ALA A 94 -0.62 -15.89 7.88
CA ALA A 94 -1.97 -15.61 8.36
C ALA A 94 -2.01 -14.28 9.13
N ARG A 95 -3.00 -13.44 8.84
CA ARG A 95 -3.16 -12.07 9.37
C ARG A 95 -4.35 -11.93 10.29
N LEU A 96 -5.27 -12.90 10.32
CA LEU A 96 -6.51 -12.78 11.08
C LEU A 96 -6.30 -12.45 12.56
N GLU A 97 -5.43 -13.17 13.26
CA GLU A 97 -5.17 -12.91 14.68
C GLU A 97 -4.59 -11.51 14.91
N SER A 98 -3.62 -11.10 14.09
CA SER A 98 -3.04 -9.76 14.12
C SER A 98 -4.09 -8.67 13.87
N LEU A 99 -4.97 -8.85 12.90
CA LEU A 99 -6.05 -7.91 12.58
C LEU A 99 -7.08 -7.83 13.71
N GLN A 100 -7.41 -8.95 14.35
CA GLN A 100 -8.28 -8.96 15.53
C GLN A 100 -7.66 -8.19 16.69
N SER A 101 -6.36 -8.38 16.95
CA SER A 101 -5.63 -7.63 17.97
C SER A 101 -5.64 -6.12 17.69
N ASP A 102 -5.44 -5.71 16.44
CA ASP A 102 -5.45 -4.29 16.07
C ASP A 102 -6.85 -3.69 16.18
N LEU A 103 -7.89 -4.42 15.78
CA LEU A 103 -9.28 -3.98 15.93
C LEU A 103 -9.68 -3.85 17.40
N GLU A 104 -9.28 -4.80 18.25
CA GLU A 104 -9.51 -4.72 19.69
C GLU A 104 -8.81 -3.50 20.31
N HIS A 105 -7.60 -3.17 19.88
CA HIS A 105 -6.91 -1.94 20.32
C HIS A 105 -7.73 -0.66 19.99
N PHE A 106 -8.28 -0.56 18.78
CA PHE A 106 -8.98 0.68 18.34
C PHE A 106 -10.47 0.76 18.70
N TYR A 107 -11.12 -0.36 19.01
CA TYR A 107 -12.57 -0.44 19.21
C TYR A 107 -12.97 -1.13 20.54
N GLY A 108 -12.02 -1.73 21.27
CA GLY A 108 -12.22 -2.50 22.50
C GLY A 108 -12.73 -3.93 22.24
N GLN A 109 -12.99 -4.68 23.32
CA GLN A 109 -13.37 -6.11 23.27
C GLN A 109 -14.58 -6.40 22.37
N ASN A 110 -15.56 -5.49 22.31
CA ASN A 110 -16.76 -5.62 21.48
C ASN A 110 -16.56 -5.03 20.07
N TRP A 111 -15.33 -5.04 19.54
CA TRP A 111 -15.03 -4.42 18.24
C TRP A 111 -15.89 -4.97 17.10
N ARG A 112 -16.24 -6.27 17.13
CA ARG A 112 -17.07 -6.92 16.10
C ARG A 112 -18.43 -6.23 15.88
N GLU A 113 -19.01 -5.65 16.93
CA GLU A 113 -20.29 -4.94 16.87
C GLU A 113 -20.15 -3.49 16.38
N LYS A 114 -18.91 -2.98 16.32
CA LYS A 114 -18.60 -1.57 16.05
C LYS A 114 -17.96 -1.33 14.69
N ILE A 115 -17.44 -2.37 14.04
CA ILE A 115 -16.79 -2.21 12.73
C ILE A 115 -17.81 -1.80 11.67
N ILE A 116 -17.40 -0.89 10.81
CA ILE A 116 -18.15 -0.50 9.62
C ILE A 116 -17.32 -0.98 8.43
N VAL A 117 -17.97 -1.76 7.57
CA VAL A 117 -17.32 -2.41 6.43
C VAL A 117 -17.81 -1.77 5.14
N PRO A 118 -16.91 -1.16 4.34
CA PRO A 118 -17.25 -0.59 3.04
C PRO A 118 -17.90 -1.61 2.10
N ALA A 119 -18.71 -1.13 1.16
CA ALA A 119 -19.39 -2.00 0.21
C ALA A 119 -18.38 -2.71 -0.72
N ALA A 120 -17.33 -2.00 -1.13
CA ALA A 120 -16.22 -2.55 -1.93
C ALA A 120 -15.53 -3.72 -1.23
N THR A 121 -15.34 -3.62 0.09
CA THR A 121 -14.75 -4.69 0.89
C THR A 121 -15.61 -5.95 0.85
N ARG A 122 -16.94 -5.80 0.97
CA ARG A 122 -17.86 -6.96 0.89
C ARG A 122 -17.81 -7.62 -0.48
N ARG A 123 -17.75 -6.85 -1.57
CA ARG A 123 -17.59 -7.38 -2.92
C ARG A 123 -16.29 -8.15 -3.09
N TYR A 124 -15.18 -7.62 -2.55
CA TYR A 124 -13.90 -8.32 -2.60
C TYR A 124 -13.96 -9.64 -1.80
N ALA A 125 -14.46 -9.60 -0.56
CA ALA A 125 -14.65 -10.80 0.25
C ALA A 125 -15.56 -11.84 -0.42
N GLN A 126 -16.61 -11.40 -1.12
CA GLN A 126 -17.46 -12.28 -1.90
C GLN A 126 -16.70 -12.91 -3.08
N ARG A 127 -15.94 -12.13 -3.85
CA ARG A 127 -15.15 -12.66 -4.96
C ARG A 127 -14.16 -13.73 -4.50
N LEU A 128 -13.52 -13.52 -3.35
CA LEU A 128 -12.61 -14.52 -2.77
C LEU A 128 -13.31 -15.86 -2.52
N ARG A 129 -14.54 -15.83 -1.96
CA ARG A 129 -15.36 -17.03 -1.76
C ARG A 129 -15.74 -17.70 -3.08
N GLU A 130 -16.19 -16.92 -4.07
CA GLU A 130 -16.53 -17.44 -5.40
C GLU A 130 -15.33 -18.12 -6.08
N VAL A 131 -14.14 -17.50 -5.99
CA VAL A 131 -12.89 -18.05 -6.51
C VAL A 131 -12.51 -19.33 -5.76
N GLY A 132 -12.56 -19.33 -4.43
CA GLY A 132 -12.25 -20.50 -3.61
C GLY A 132 -13.17 -21.69 -3.87
N GLU A 133 -14.42 -21.46 -4.26
CA GLU A 133 -15.39 -22.51 -4.58
C GLU A 133 -15.28 -23.02 -6.02
N SER A 134 -15.10 -22.12 -6.99
CA SER A 134 -15.25 -22.45 -8.42
C SER A 134 -13.93 -22.56 -9.18
N HIS A 135 -12.91 -21.81 -8.76
CA HIS A 135 -11.61 -21.70 -9.43
C HIS A 135 -10.45 -21.62 -8.42
N PRO A 136 -10.22 -22.66 -7.58
CA PRO A 136 -9.26 -22.57 -6.48
C PRO A 136 -7.83 -22.22 -6.91
N GLU A 137 -7.43 -22.53 -8.16
CA GLU A 137 -6.14 -22.12 -8.72
C GLU A 137 -5.96 -20.60 -8.76
N GLN A 138 -7.04 -19.83 -8.89
CA GLN A 138 -7.00 -18.38 -8.91
C GLN A 138 -6.80 -17.76 -7.52
N LEU A 139 -6.90 -18.54 -6.42
CA LEU A 139 -6.51 -18.07 -5.09
C LEU A 139 -5.03 -17.65 -5.03
N VAL A 140 -4.17 -18.25 -5.88
CA VAL A 140 -2.77 -17.87 -6.04
C VAL A 140 -2.63 -16.37 -6.35
N ALA A 141 -3.49 -15.84 -7.21
CA ALA A 141 -3.48 -14.43 -7.60
C ALA A 141 -3.77 -13.49 -6.43
N HIS A 142 -4.77 -13.82 -5.62
CA HIS A 142 -5.15 -13.02 -4.45
C HIS A 142 -4.11 -13.10 -3.33
N ALA A 143 -3.64 -14.32 -3.02
CA ALA A 143 -2.61 -14.55 -2.03
C ALA A 143 -1.30 -13.84 -2.41
N TYR A 144 -0.88 -13.92 -3.69
CA TYR A 144 0.25 -13.15 -4.22
C TYR A 144 0.06 -11.65 -3.99
N THR A 145 -1.07 -11.10 -4.45
CA THR A 145 -1.34 -9.64 -4.41
C THR A 145 -1.31 -9.11 -2.98
N ARG A 146 -1.88 -9.86 -2.03
CA ARG A 146 -1.96 -9.46 -0.62
C ARG A 146 -0.64 -9.69 0.11
N TYR A 147 -0.21 -10.95 0.27
CA TYR A 147 0.91 -11.29 1.15
C TYR A 147 2.25 -10.69 0.70
N LEU A 148 2.55 -10.69 -0.61
CA LEU A 148 3.81 -10.10 -1.10
C LEU A 148 3.78 -8.58 -1.05
N GLY A 149 2.59 -7.97 -1.15
CA GLY A 149 2.38 -6.55 -0.88
C GLY A 149 2.71 -6.19 0.58
N ASP A 150 2.22 -6.99 1.53
CA ASP A 150 2.44 -6.76 2.97
C ASP A 150 3.91 -6.92 3.37
N LEU A 151 4.59 -7.93 2.81
CA LEU A 151 6.03 -8.18 2.98
C LEU A 151 6.92 -7.21 2.17
N SER A 152 6.32 -6.28 1.42
CA SER A 152 7.01 -5.26 0.63
C SER A 152 6.62 -3.86 1.09
N GLY A 153 5.63 -3.25 0.44
CA GLY A 153 5.15 -1.90 0.77
C GLY A 153 4.52 -1.82 2.16
N GLY A 154 3.87 -2.90 2.62
CA GLY A 154 3.24 -2.94 3.95
C GLY A 154 4.19 -2.61 5.10
N GLN A 155 5.46 -3.02 5.02
CA GLN A 155 6.48 -2.70 6.01
C GLN A 155 6.77 -1.19 6.10
N VAL A 156 6.70 -0.48 4.98
CA VAL A 156 6.84 0.98 4.92
C VAL A 156 5.56 1.63 5.48
N LEU A 157 4.38 1.15 5.08
CA LEU A 157 3.09 1.66 5.54
C LEU A 157 2.93 1.52 7.06
N GLY A 158 3.38 0.41 7.67
CA GLY A 158 3.36 0.23 9.11
C GLY A 158 4.19 1.29 9.85
N ARG A 159 5.40 1.60 9.38
CA ARG A 159 6.24 2.67 9.95
C ARG A 159 5.62 4.05 9.81
N ILE A 160 5.00 4.32 8.65
CA ILE A 160 4.28 5.57 8.43
C ILE A 160 3.09 5.68 9.40
N THR A 161 2.28 4.63 9.50
CA THR A 161 1.13 4.57 10.42
C THR A 161 1.55 4.86 11.86
N GLN A 162 2.61 4.18 12.32
CA GLN A 162 3.17 4.37 13.65
C GLN A 162 3.50 5.84 13.92
N LYS A 163 4.21 6.47 12.97
CA LYS A 163 4.64 7.87 13.09
C LYS A 163 3.45 8.83 13.02
N SER A 164 2.56 8.66 12.04
CA SER A 164 1.43 9.56 11.79
C SER A 164 0.41 9.53 12.93
N LEU A 165 0.19 8.37 13.54
CA LEU A 165 -0.78 8.20 14.63
C LEU A 165 -0.16 8.27 16.03
N GLY A 166 1.17 8.41 16.13
CA GLY A 166 1.88 8.46 17.41
C GLY A 166 1.79 7.18 18.24
N LEU A 167 1.65 6.03 17.59
CA LEU A 167 1.50 4.73 18.26
C LEU A 167 2.82 4.31 18.92
N LYS A 168 2.73 3.82 20.16
CA LYS A 168 3.87 3.38 20.98
C LYS A 168 3.75 1.89 21.27
N GLY A 169 4.88 1.21 21.44
CA GLY A 169 4.90 -0.20 21.85
C GLY A 169 4.43 -1.21 20.79
N GLY A 170 4.09 -0.78 19.58
CA GLY A 170 3.65 -1.66 18.49
C GLY A 170 2.18 -2.07 18.56
N GLU A 171 1.43 -1.65 19.59
CA GLU A 171 -0.01 -1.89 19.67
C GLU A 171 -0.76 -1.17 18.53
N GLY A 172 -1.77 -1.83 17.97
CA GLY A 172 -2.50 -1.33 16.82
C GLY A 172 -1.73 -1.38 15.51
N LEU A 173 -0.62 -2.14 15.43
CA LEU A 173 0.20 -2.33 14.22
C LEU A 173 0.55 -3.82 13.98
N SER A 174 -0.08 -4.74 14.69
CA SER A 174 0.20 -6.18 14.66
C SER A 174 0.07 -6.76 13.25
N PHE A 175 -0.83 -6.23 12.42
CA PHE A 175 -1.00 -6.62 11.01
C PHE A 175 0.32 -6.56 10.21
N PHE A 176 1.14 -5.53 10.48
CA PHE A 176 2.40 -5.32 9.76
C PHE A 176 3.56 -6.19 10.27
N SER A 177 3.37 -6.90 11.38
CA SER A 177 4.37 -7.77 12.00
C SER A 177 4.24 -9.21 11.53
N PHE A 178 5.34 -9.82 11.07
CA PHE A 178 5.39 -11.20 10.59
C PHE A 178 6.38 -12.01 11.45
N PRO A 179 6.01 -12.43 12.67
CA PRO A 179 6.94 -13.11 13.58
C PRO A 179 7.42 -14.47 13.05
N GLY A 180 6.63 -15.13 12.19
CA GLY A 180 7.04 -16.36 11.49
C GLY A 180 7.99 -16.14 10.31
N VAL A 181 8.25 -14.89 9.92
CA VAL A 181 9.10 -14.54 8.77
C VAL A 181 10.39 -13.86 9.25
N THR A 182 11.47 -14.62 9.35
CA THR A 182 12.79 -14.08 9.77
C THR A 182 13.37 -13.07 8.79
N SER A 183 13.16 -13.27 7.49
CA SER A 183 13.64 -12.38 6.43
C SER A 183 12.58 -12.21 5.35
N PRO A 184 11.94 -11.03 5.24
CA PRO A 184 10.93 -10.78 4.22
C PRO A 184 11.45 -10.96 2.78
N SER A 185 12.72 -10.65 2.50
CA SER A 185 13.29 -10.82 1.16
C SER A 185 13.42 -12.30 0.79
N LEU A 186 14.02 -13.11 1.67
CA LEU A 186 14.18 -14.55 1.45
C LEU A 186 12.84 -15.26 1.38
N PHE A 187 11.88 -14.87 2.23
CA PHE A 187 10.54 -15.47 2.21
C PHE A 187 9.79 -15.15 0.92
N LYS A 188 9.90 -13.93 0.39
CA LYS A 188 9.31 -13.59 -0.91
C LYS A 188 9.96 -14.36 -2.07
N GLN A 189 11.27 -14.61 -2.03
CA GLN A 189 11.94 -15.46 -3.01
C GLN A 189 11.44 -16.91 -2.92
N LEU A 190 11.35 -17.47 -1.71
CA LEU A 190 10.75 -18.78 -1.47
C LEU A 190 9.32 -18.85 -2.01
N TYR A 191 8.47 -17.88 -1.67
CA TYR A 191 7.08 -17.84 -2.08
C TYR A 191 6.94 -17.81 -3.61
N ARG A 192 7.73 -16.98 -4.30
CA ARG A 192 7.76 -16.96 -5.78
C ARG A 192 8.20 -18.30 -6.36
N SER A 193 9.26 -18.90 -5.82
CA SER A 193 9.73 -20.22 -6.27
C SER A 193 8.64 -21.29 -6.10
N ARG A 194 7.89 -21.28 -4.99
CA ARG A 194 6.75 -22.18 -4.78
C ARG A 194 5.62 -21.94 -5.77
N MET A 195 5.30 -20.68 -6.01
CA MET A 195 4.29 -20.30 -7.00
C MET A 195 4.68 -20.76 -8.41
N ASN A 196 5.96 -20.64 -8.79
CA ASN A 196 6.46 -21.10 -10.09
C ASN A 196 6.45 -22.62 -10.26
N SER A 197 6.32 -23.38 -9.15
CA SER A 197 6.16 -24.84 -9.19
C SER A 197 4.72 -25.31 -9.44
N VAL A 198 3.75 -24.40 -9.42
CA VAL A 198 2.34 -24.72 -9.66
C VAL A 198 2.13 -25.08 -11.13
N GLN A 199 1.60 -26.27 -11.38
CA GLN A 199 1.30 -26.74 -12.73
C GLN A 199 -0.11 -26.27 -13.13
N LEU A 200 -0.20 -25.42 -14.16
CA LEU A 200 -1.45 -24.89 -14.70
C LEU A 200 -1.57 -25.25 -16.18
N THR A 201 -2.81 -25.45 -16.64
CA THR A 201 -3.08 -25.40 -18.08
C THR A 201 -2.94 -23.96 -18.60
N PRO A 202 -2.76 -23.75 -19.92
CA PRO A 202 -2.73 -22.40 -20.48
C PRO A 202 -3.98 -21.56 -20.14
N GLU A 203 -5.16 -22.18 -20.10
CA GLU A 203 -6.41 -21.52 -19.72
C GLU A 203 -6.42 -21.11 -18.24
N GLN A 204 -5.96 -21.99 -17.34
CA GLN A 204 -5.85 -21.68 -15.92
C GLN A 204 -4.82 -20.57 -15.66
N GLN A 205 -3.68 -20.61 -16.35
CA GLN A 205 -2.65 -19.59 -16.26
C GLN A 205 -3.20 -18.22 -16.66
N GLU A 206 -3.88 -18.12 -17.79
CA GLU A 206 -4.54 -16.88 -18.21
C GLU A 206 -5.58 -16.41 -17.17
N GLY A 207 -6.38 -17.34 -16.64
CA GLY A 207 -7.33 -17.04 -15.56
C GLY A 207 -6.67 -16.46 -14.31
N VAL A 208 -5.52 -16.99 -13.89
CA VAL A 208 -4.73 -16.48 -12.76
C VAL A 208 -4.20 -15.07 -13.04
N LEU A 209 -3.70 -14.80 -14.25
CA LEU A 209 -3.20 -13.47 -14.62
C LEU A 209 -4.31 -12.41 -14.61
N GLN A 210 -5.48 -12.75 -15.18
CA GLN A 210 -6.66 -11.89 -15.15
C GLN A 210 -7.15 -11.67 -13.72
N GLU A 211 -7.15 -12.71 -12.88
CA GLU A 211 -7.54 -12.58 -11.48
C GLU A 211 -6.56 -11.71 -10.69
N ALA A 212 -5.26 -11.76 -10.99
CA ALA A 212 -4.28 -10.91 -10.33
C ALA A 212 -4.53 -9.43 -10.62
N VAL A 213 -4.86 -9.09 -11.87
CA VAL A 213 -5.29 -7.73 -12.23
C VAL A 213 -6.56 -7.34 -11.48
N ARG A 214 -7.57 -8.22 -11.45
CA ARG A 214 -8.82 -7.98 -10.68
C ARG A 214 -8.56 -7.78 -9.19
N ALA A 215 -7.65 -8.54 -8.59
CA ALA A 215 -7.26 -8.39 -7.19
C ALA A 215 -6.73 -6.98 -6.89
N PHE A 216 -5.95 -6.38 -7.80
CA PHE A 216 -5.54 -4.97 -7.66
C PHE A 216 -6.71 -4.00 -7.82
N GLU A 217 -7.61 -4.22 -8.77
CA GLU A 217 -8.81 -3.38 -8.91
C GLU A 217 -9.68 -3.40 -7.66
N PHE A 218 -9.91 -4.56 -7.05
CA PHE A 218 -10.64 -4.64 -5.78
C PHE A 218 -9.95 -3.84 -4.67
N ASN A 219 -8.62 -3.86 -4.60
CA ASN A 219 -7.90 -3.04 -3.62
C ASN A 219 -8.09 -1.53 -3.89
N ILE A 220 -8.03 -1.11 -5.17
CA ILE A 220 -8.29 0.27 -5.57
C ILE A 220 -9.71 0.69 -5.19
N GLU A 221 -10.72 -0.14 -5.50
CA GLU A 221 -12.10 0.10 -5.12
C GLU A 221 -12.26 0.27 -3.61
N VAL A 222 -11.66 -0.63 -2.82
CA VAL A 222 -11.69 -0.55 -1.34
C VAL A 222 -11.06 0.75 -0.86
N PHE A 223 -9.91 1.15 -1.40
CA PHE A 223 -9.27 2.40 -1.00
C PHE A 223 -10.10 3.63 -1.35
N ASN A 224 -10.75 3.63 -2.51
CA ASN A 224 -11.61 4.74 -2.93
C ASN A 224 -12.88 4.80 -2.07
N ASP A 225 -13.52 3.66 -1.78
CA ASP A 225 -14.73 3.56 -0.96
C ASP A 225 -14.46 4.04 0.49
N ILE A 226 -13.30 3.68 1.07
CA ILE A 226 -12.86 4.22 2.36
C ILE A 226 -12.80 5.76 2.34
N GLN A 227 -12.25 6.34 1.27
CA GLN A 227 -12.13 7.80 1.16
C GLN A 227 -13.49 8.46 1.02
N GLU A 228 -14.39 7.89 0.20
CA GLU A 228 -15.75 8.40 0.01
C GLU A 228 -16.54 8.38 1.32
N MET A 229 -16.48 7.29 2.10
CA MET A 229 -17.13 7.19 3.40
C MET A 229 -16.68 8.29 4.38
N LEU A 230 -15.40 8.66 4.35
CA LEU A 230 -14.86 9.72 5.21
C LEU A 230 -15.25 11.12 4.74
N SER A 231 -15.29 11.36 3.42
CA SER A 231 -15.75 12.64 2.86
C SER A 231 -17.22 12.95 3.18
N ILE A 232 -18.06 11.93 3.35
CA ILE A 232 -19.46 12.10 3.75
C ILE A 232 -19.59 12.40 5.25
N THR A 233 -18.69 11.87 6.08
CA THR A 233 -18.77 11.93 7.55
C THR A 233 -18.17 13.21 8.12
N GLU A 234 -17.22 13.85 7.40
CA GLU A 234 -16.66 15.15 7.76
C GLU A 234 -17.27 16.25 6.86
N PRO A 235 -18.35 16.95 7.27
CA PRO A 235 -18.79 18.12 6.53
C PRO A 235 -17.68 19.18 6.59
N GLU A 236 -17.26 19.70 5.43
CA GLU A 236 -16.27 20.77 5.26
C GLU A 236 -16.36 21.83 6.37
N THR A 237 -15.54 21.69 7.41
CA THR A 237 -15.54 22.63 8.54
C THR A 237 -14.47 23.70 8.39
N ASP A 238 -14.03 24.01 7.16
CA ASP A 238 -12.88 24.90 6.96
C ASP A 238 -13.00 25.97 5.85
N LEU A 239 -14.21 26.29 5.37
CA LEU A 239 -14.42 27.37 4.38
C LEU A 239 -15.09 28.65 4.93
N ARG A 240 -15.25 28.80 6.27
CA ARG A 240 -15.89 30.00 6.86
C ARG A 240 -15.03 30.86 7.80
N GLN A 241 -13.70 30.73 7.80
CA GLN A 241 -12.82 31.64 8.56
C GLN A 241 -11.82 32.46 7.74
N ARG A 242 -11.89 32.42 6.40
CA ARG A 242 -11.16 33.36 5.54
C ARG A 242 -12.15 34.23 4.76
N HIS A 243 -12.78 35.20 5.41
CA HIS A 243 -13.22 36.48 4.82
C HIS A 243 -14.07 37.25 5.82
N THR A 244 -13.44 37.90 6.81
CA THR A 244 -13.88 39.20 7.34
C THR A 244 -12.75 39.78 8.20
N LYS A 245 -11.84 40.54 7.57
CA LYS A 245 -11.13 41.61 8.30
C LYS A 245 -11.89 42.90 8.02
N PRO A 246 -12.37 43.64 9.04
CA PRO A 246 -12.88 44.99 8.85
C PRO A 246 -11.69 45.94 8.67
N CYS A 247 -11.70 46.70 7.58
CA CYS A 247 -10.74 47.76 7.32
C CYS A 247 -11.23 49.03 8.04
N SER A 248 -10.52 49.50 9.07
CA SER A 248 -10.72 50.82 9.66
C SER A 248 -9.52 51.70 9.31
N HIS A 249 -9.79 52.68 8.45
CA HIS A 249 -8.90 53.79 8.13
C HIS A 249 -8.96 54.84 9.25
N THR A 250 -7.83 55.12 9.91
CA THR A 250 -7.61 56.41 10.58
C THR A 250 -6.14 56.81 10.45
N GLN A 251 -5.93 58.03 10.00
CA GLN A 251 -4.66 58.68 9.71
C GLN A 251 -4.08 59.41 10.95
N LEU A 252 -2.74 59.51 10.98
CA LEU A 252 -1.93 60.68 11.38
C LEU A 252 -1.74 61.06 12.87
N LEU A 253 -0.53 60.90 13.43
CA LEU A 253 0.51 61.96 13.61
C LEU A 253 1.62 61.62 14.64
N HIS A 254 2.82 62.15 14.34
CA HIS A 254 3.90 62.63 15.21
C HIS A 254 5.03 61.69 15.73
N ASP A 255 6.19 61.86 15.07
CA ASP A 255 7.53 62.20 15.60
C ASP A 255 8.01 61.69 16.96
N ASN A 256 9.17 61.02 16.93
CA ASN A 256 10.34 61.42 17.74
C ASN A 256 11.67 60.85 17.21
N LYS A 257 12.66 61.75 17.09
CA LYS A 257 14.13 61.54 17.05
C LYS A 257 14.59 60.86 18.38
N MET A 258 15.74 60.20 18.57
CA MET A 258 17.12 60.45 18.11
C MET A 258 18.07 59.34 18.66
N VAL A 259 19.29 59.26 18.10
CA VAL A 259 20.58 58.76 18.69
C VAL A 259 20.78 57.24 18.68
N SER A 260 21.57 56.68 17.75
CA SER A 260 23.04 56.56 17.64
C SER A 260 23.55 55.23 18.21
N GLN A 261 24.13 54.38 17.34
CA GLN A 261 25.52 53.92 17.50
C GLN A 261 25.91 53.00 16.33
N THR A 262 26.97 53.43 15.65
CA THR A 262 27.74 52.73 14.65
C THR A 262 28.48 51.55 15.28
N LEU A 263 28.42 50.38 14.66
CA LEU A 263 29.54 49.41 14.67
C LEU A 263 29.41 48.52 13.43
N GLN A 264 30.11 48.95 12.37
CA GLN A 264 30.60 48.04 11.36
C GLN A 264 31.72 47.22 12.00
N MET A 265 31.56 45.89 12.03
CA MET A 265 32.71 45.00 11.97
C MET A 265 32.47 43.92 10.92
N SER A 266 33.51 43.80 10.11
CA SER A 266 33.82 42.86 9.05
C SER A 266 33.54 41.38 9.34
N SER A 267 33.10 40.71 8.27
CA SER A 267 32.98 39.28 7.93
C SER A 267 34.23 38.41 8.27
N PRO A 268 34.30 37.09 7.94
CA PRO A 268 33.29 36.04 7.64
C PRO A 268 33.70 34.62 8.14
N TRP A 269 32.94 33.91 8.99
CA TRP A 269 33.20 32.47 9.23
C TRP A 269 31.91 31.66 9.45
N LEU A 270 31.23 31.35 8.36
CA LEU A 270 30.34 30.19 8.24
C LEU A 270 30.64 29.51 6.92
N SER A 271 31.77 28.81 6.89
CA SER A 271 32.06 27.75 5.94
C SER A 271 31.55 26.43 6.51
N ALA A 272 30.87 25.66 5.64
CA ALA A 272 30.45 24.27 5.80
C ALA A 272 29.27 24.04 6.77
N VAL A 273 28.15 23.38 6.43
CA VAL A 273 27.99 22.18 5.60
C VAL A 273 26.56 22.14 5.01
N PRO A 274 26.37 21.99 3.70
CA PRO A 274 25.07 21.68 3.08
C PRO A 274 24.93 20.15 2.89
N LEU A 275 24.54 19.40 3.93
CA LEU A 275 24.32 17.94 3.83
C LEU A 275 23.05 17.42 4.54
N ILE A 276 22.08 18.27 4.88
CA ILE A 276 20.81 17.85 5.54
C ILE A 276 19.57 18.18 4.68
N ARG A 277 19.73 18.30 3.36
CA ARG A 277 18.59 18.38 2.42
C ARG A 277 18.64 17.42 1.23
N MET A 278 19.61 16.52 1.19
CA MET A 278 19.70 15.42 0.22
C MET A 278 19.81 14.06 0.93
N LEU A 279 18.79 13.69 1.71
CA LEU A 279 18.64 12.30 2.19
C LEU A 279 17.18 11.87 2.39
N LEU A 280 16.18 12.75 2.19
CA LEU A 280 14.76 12.36 2.12
C LEU A 280 14.19 12.24 0.70
N GLY A 281 14.95 12.66 -0.33
CA GLY A 281 14.56 12.53 -1.74
C GLY A 281 15.12 11.30 -2.45
N VAL A 282 15.97 10.50 -1.78
CA VAL A 282 16.67 9.35 -2.39
C VAL A 282 16.21 8.00 -1.81
N CYS A 283 15.48 7.98 -0.70
CA CYS A 283 14.92 6.72 -0.15
C CYS A 283 13.57 6.31 -0.74
N VAL A 284 12.96 7.11 -1.63
CA VAL A 284 11.72 6.72 -2.35
C VAL A 284 11.99 6.43 -3.84
N ALA A 285 13.13 6.86 -4.40
CA ALA A 285 13.55 6.49 -5.76
C ALA A 285 14.34 5.16 -5.81
N LEU A 286 14.96 4.71 -4.72
CA LEU A 286 15.75 3.47 -4.71
C LEU A 286 14.93 2.19 -4.44
N ALA A 287 13.66 2.30 -4.06
CA ALA A 287 12.74 1.15 -4.06
C ALA A 287 12.16 0.86 -5.48
N VAL A 288 12.28 1.82 -6.41
CA VAL A 288 11.80 1.67 -7.80
C VAL A 288 12.92 1.23 -8.76
N GLY A 289 14.19 1.20 -8.31
CA GLY A 289 15.34 0.85 -9.16
C GLY A 289 16.08 -0.46 -8.82
N MET A 290 15.84 -1.09 -7.68
CA MET A 290 16.61 -2.28 -7.25
C MET A 290 15.88 -3.63 -7.42
N GLY A 291 14.72 -3.63 -8.07
CA GLY A 291 14.04 -4.86 -8.52
C GLY A 291 14.49 -5.38 -9.88
N ILE A 292 15.52 -4.77 -10.48
CA ILE A 292 16.11 -5.17 -11.77
C ILE A 292 17.42 -5.95 -11.59
N TYR A 293 17.97 -6.01 -10.37
CA TYR A 293 19.17 -6.82 -10.07
C TYR A 293 19.06 -7.49 -8.70
N ALA A 294 18.25 -8.53 -8.61
CA ALA A 294 18.45 -9.62 -7.67
C ALA A 294 17.73 -10.84 -8.23
N PHE A 295 18.52 -11.86 -8.57
CA PHE A 295 18.13 -13.16 -9.11
C PHE A 295 16.92 -13.79 -8.40
#